data_AF-A0A5Q4H2Z0-F1
#
_entry.id   AF-A0A5Q4H2Z0-F1
#
_cell.length_a   1.000
_cell.length_b   1.000
_cell.length_c   1.000
_cell.angle_alpha   90.00
_cell.angle_beta   90.00
_cell.angle_gamma   90.00
#
_symmetry.space_group_name_H-M   'P 1'
#
loop_
_entity.id
_entity.type
_entity.pdbx_description
1 polymer ?
#
loop_
_entity_poly.entity_id
_entity_poly.type
_entity_poly.pdbx_seq_one_letter_code
_entity_poly.pdbx_strand_id
1 'polypeptide(L)'
;MFLARLTFGPGGGKPRERDALKDAAEWYLAALLKNGQIYGEYLFAWCDAALVAYTHVARPDALAGRHHSEWAKSALDSVVERFGQPPKYEILDDDVPKRFPSWNRSTSFYLFTHAFDDVSPICCGDTGSPIPLYLLPLAQQSREDIYFWSRSYNYHDKIWLGSAALEIPAYKQLADPTSDLSVTGRELCANIERATKTPTFYFMYRYWGRNDGEAVRPCPVCGGKWHLPGSPTDRHAFHDFHFRCKRCRLVSHCADSYDDQRHARIGEFKKAK
;
A
#
# COMPACT_ATOMS: atom_id res chain seq x y z
N MET A 1 4.68 0.62 -12.16
CA MET A 1 3.30 0.32 -12.58
C MET A 1 3.15 0.80 -14.00
N PHE A 2 2.28 0.21 -14.80
CA PHE A 2 2.22 0.48 -16.24
C PHE A 2 0.77 0.67 -16.65
N LEU A 3 0.49 1.69 -17.47
CA LEU A 3 -0.86 1.89 -17.99
C LEU A 3 -1.24 0.70 -18.87
N ALA A 4 -2.41 0.12 -18.61
CA ALA A 4 -2.95 -0.98 -19.37
C ALA A 4 -4.40 -0.72 -19.76
N ARG A 5 -4.76 -1.21 -20.94
CA ARG A 5 -6.14 -1.25 -21.44
C ARG A 5 -6.63 -2.68 -21.42
N LEU A 6 -7.77 -2.91 -20.78
CA LEU A 6 -8.49 -4.19 -20.79
C LEU A 6 -9.75 -4.05 -21.66
N THR A 7 -9.95 -4.96 -22.60
CA THR A 7 -11.12 -5.03 -23.47
C THR A 7 -11.91 -6.30 -23.17
N PHE A 8 -13.10 -6.16 -22.61
CA PHE A 8 -13.93 -7.28 -22.15
C PHE A 8 -14.70 -7.93 -23.30
N GLY A 9 -15.22 -7.13 -24.23
CA GLY A 9 -16.00 -7.60 -25.36
C GLY A 9 -17.19 -6.69 -25.66
N PRO A 10 -17.93 -6.99 -26.75
CA PRO A 10 -19.12 -6.23 -27.12
C PRO A 10 -20.20 -6.37 -26.02
N GLY A 11 -21.01 -5.33 -25.84
CA GLY A 11 -22.08 -5.32 -24.85
C GLY A 11 -23.48 -5.11 -25.44
N GLY A 12 -24.47 -5.62 -24.69
CA GLY A 12 -25.88 -5.66 -25.06
C GLY A 12 -26.46 -4.32 -25.56
N GLY A 13 -27.46 -4.42 -26.44
CA GLY A 13 -28.09 -3.28 -27.10
C GLY A 13 -28.90 -2.39 -26.15
N LYS A 14 -29.24 -2.88 -24.95
CA LYS A 14 -30.08 -2.17 -23.97
C LYS A 14 -29.25 -1.66 -22.77
N PRO A 15 -29.59 -0.49 -22.18
CA PRO A 15 -28.86 0.06 -21.02
C PRO A 15 -28.71 -0.89 -19.83
N ARG A 16 -29.77 -1.60 -19.43
CA ARG A 16 -29.72 -2.55 -18.29
C ARG A 16 -28.74 -3.70 -18.49
N GLU A 17 -28.57 -4.17 -19.73
CA GLU A 17 -27.60 -5.21 -20.05
C GLU A 17 -26.16 -4.67 -19.92
N ARG A 18 -25.96 -3.39 -20.28
CA ARG A 18 -24.66 -2.72 -20.14
C ARG A 18 -24.25 -2.50 -18.68
N ASP A 19 -25.20 -2.16 -17.81
CA ASP A 19 -24.92 -2.00 -16.37
C ASP A 19 -24.48 -3.34 -15.76
N ALA A 20 -25.22 -4.42 -16.03
CA ALA A 20 -24.89 -5.75 -15.52
C ALA A 20 -23.55 -6.30 -16.06
N LEU A 21 -23.16 -5.91 -17.29
CA LEU A 21 -21.85 -6.21 -17.87
C LEU A 21 -20.74 -5.42 -17.17
N LYS A 22 -20.97 -4.13 -16.91
CA LYS A 22 -20.05 -3.27 -16.18
C LYS A 22 -19.82 -3.76 -14.75
N ASP A 23 -20.88 -4.16 -14.04
CA ASP A 23 -20.78 -4.67 -12.67
C ASP A 23 -19.88 -5.90 -12.59
N ALA A 24 -19.97 -6.82 -13.56
CA ALA A 24 -19.10 -7.99 -13.61
C ALA A 24 -17.64 -7.64 -13.90
N ALA A 25 -17.40 -6.71 -14.82
CA ALA A 25 -16.06 -6.20 -15.11
C ALA A 25 -15.46 -5.46 -13.89
N GLU A 26 -16.27 -4.66 -13.20
CA GLU A 26 -15.88 -3.94 -11.99
C GLU A 26 -15.56 -4.91 -10.84
N TRP A 27 -16.37 -5.96 -10.65
CA TRP A 27 -16.07 -6.99 -9.67
C TRP A 27 -14.72 -7.67 -9.94
N TYR A 28 -14.40 -7.96 -11.20
CA TYR A 28 -13.12 -8.50 -11.59
C TYR A 28 -11.95 -7.54 -11.31
N LEU A 29 -12.05 -6.27 -11.72
CA LEU A 29 -11.01 -5.28 -11.43
C LEU A 29 -10.84 -5.06 -9.92
N ALA A 30 -11.93 -5.01 -9.16
CA ALA A 30 -11.88 -4.90 -7.70
C ALA A 30 -11.13 -6.09 -7.07
N ALA A 31 -11.36 -7.32 -7.55
CA ALA A 31 -10.63 -8.50 -7.06
C ALA A 31 -9.13 -8.43 -7.40
N LEU A 32 -8.76 -7.97 -8.59
CA LEU A 32 -7.36 -7.76 -8.99
C LEU A 32 -6.68 -6.67 -8.15
N LEU A 33 -7.39 -5.57 -7.88
CA LEU A 33 -6.92 -4.43 -7.10
C LEU A 33 -6.59 -4.84 -5.67
N LYS A 34 -7.51 -5.56 -5.02
CA LYS A 34 -7.34 -6.07 -3.65
C LYS A 34 -6.27 -7.15 -3.55
N ASN A 35 -6.04 -7.92 -4.62
CA ASN A 35 -4.93 -8.87 -4.70
C ASN A 35 -3.58 -8.19 -5.00
N GLY A 36 -3.58 -6.90 -5.36
CA GLY A 36 -2.39 -6.10 -5.67
C GLY A 36 -1.79 -6.35 -7.05
N GLN A 37 -2.59 -6.83 -8.01
CA GLN A 37 -2.19 -7.03 -9.42
C GLN A 37 -2.34 -5.75 -10.25
N ILE A 38 -3.33 -4.93 -9.91
CA ILE A 38 -3.54 -3.60 -10.48
C ILE A 38 -3.53 -2.57 -9.35
N TYR A 39 -3.39 -1.29 -9.72
CA TYR A 39 -3.41 -0.19 -8.78
C TYR A 39 -4.13 1.06 -9.29
N GLY A 40 -4.34 1.99 -8.36
CA GLY A 40 -5.01 3.26 -8.60
C GLY A 40 -6.49 3.08 -8.90
N GLU A 41 -7.06 4.15 -9.46
CA GLU A 41 -8.42 4.12 -9.99
C GLU A 41 -8.44 3.43 -11.35
N TYR A 42 -9.59 2.85 -11.70
CA TYR A 42 -9.85 2.34 -13.04
C TYR A 42 -11.01 3.10 -13.69
N LEU A 43 -10.90 3.32 -14.99
CA LEU A 43 -11.89 4.06 -15.78
C LEU A 43 -12.55 3.12 -16.79
N PHE A 44 -13.88 3.09 -16.80
CA PHE A 44 -14.65 2.34 -17.79
C PHE A 44 -15.15 3.24 -18.92
N ALA A 45 -15.13 2.73 -20.15
CA ALA A 45 -15.71 3.36 -21.31
C ALA A 45 -16.32 2.32 -22.26
N TRP A 46 -17.38 2.71 -22.97
CA TRP A 46 -17.88 1.96 -24.13
C TRP A 46 -17.24 2.52 -25.40
N CYS A 47 -16.42 1.71 -26.08
CA CYS A 47 -15.74 2.08 -27.32
C CYS A 47 -16.12 1.06 -28.39
N ASP A 48 -16.71 1.51 -29.50
CA ASP A 48 -17.12 0.64 -30.61
C ASP A 48 -17.92 -0.60 -30.16
N ALA A 49 -18.93 -0.34 -29.31
CA ALA A 49 -19.77 -1.33 -28.64
C ALA A 49 -19.06 -2.26 -27.64
N ALA A 50 -17.75 -2.16 -27.45
CA ALA A 50 -17.01 -2.93 -26.46
C ALA A 50 -16.84 -2.19 -25.13
N LEU A 51 -16.94 -2.91 -24.01
CA LEU A 51 -16.55 -2.37 -22.71
C LEU A 51 -15.03 -2.43 -22.57
N VAL A 52 -14.45 -1.27 -22.28
CA VAL A 52 -13.01 -1.07 -22.09
C VAL A 52 -12.76 -0.52 -20.69
N ALA A 53 -11.70 -0.99 -20.05
CA ALA A 53 -11.17 -0.40 -18.82
C ALA A 53 -9.72 0.07 -19.00
N TYR A 54 -9.37 1.19 -18.38
CA TYR A 54 -8.00 1.67 -18.24
C TYR A 54 -7.59 1.59 -16.77
N THR A 55 -6.42 1.02 -16.49
CA THR A 55 -5.89 0.84 -15.14
C THR A 55 -4.37 0.74 -15.16
N HIS A 56 -3.73 0.78 -14.00
CA HIS A 56 -2.31 0.50 -13.87
C HIS A 56 -2.07 -0.96 -13.45
N VAL A 57 -1.25 -1.70 -14.19
CA VAL A 57 -0.81 -3.04 -13.79
C VAL A 57 0.51 -2.96 -13.01
N ALA A 58 0.65 -3.83 -12.01
CA ALA A 58 1.83 -3.89 -11.17
C ALA A 58 3.08 -4.37 -11.94
N ARG A 59 2.88 -5.33 -12.85
CA ARG A 59 3.90 -5.93 -13.73
C ARG A 59 3.27 -6.35 -15.06
N PRO A 60 4.07 -6.55 -16.12
CA PRO A 60 3.55 -7.00 -17.41
C PRO A 60 2.83 -8.34 -17.35
N ASP A 61 3.28 -9.23 -16.47
CA ASP A 61 2.68 -10.54 -16.28
C ASP A 61 1.59 -10.56 -15.19
N ALA A 62 1.26 -9.42 -14.57
CA ALA A 62 0.40 -9.36 -13.39
C ALA A 62 -0.99 -9.97 -13.63
N LEU A 63 -1.52 -9.89 -14.85
CA LEU A 63 -2.82 -10.46 -15.23
C LEU A 63 -2.76 -11.93 -15.65
N ALA A 64 -1.61 -12.61 -15.51
CA ALA A 64 -1.54 -14.04 -15.78
C ALA A 64 -2.40 -14.84 -14.77
N GLY A 65 -3.11 -15.87 -15.25
CA GLY A 65 -4.02 -16.68 -14.43
C GLY A 65 -3.37 -17.34 -13.20
N ARG A 66 -2.06 -17.64 -13.27
CA ARG A 66 -1.28 -18.16 -12.12
C ARG A 66 -1.20 -17.22 -10.92
N HIS A 67 -1.40 -15.92 -11.14
CA HIS A 67 -1.32 -14.87 -10.11
C HIS A 67 -2.67 -14.51 -9.51
N HIS A 68 -3.76 -15.03 -10.07
CA HIS A 68 -5.11 -14.75 -9.58
C HIS A 68 -5.35 -15.43 -8.24
N SER A 69 -5.95 -14.67 -7.32
CA SER A 69 -6.59 -15.23 -6.14
C SER A 69 -7.83 -16.04 -6.51
N GLU A 70 -8.41 -16.76 -5.54
CA GLU A 70 -9.65 -17.51 -5.76
C GLU A 70 -10.80 -16.58 -6.15
N TRP A 71 -10.90 -15.39 -5.52
CA TRP A 71 -11.96 -14.44 -5.92
C TRP A 71 -11.69 -13.79 -7.27
N ALA A 72 -10.43 -13.54 -7.64
CA ALA A 72 -10.12 -13.06 -8.98
C ALA A 72 -10.46 -14.09 -10.06
N LYS A 73 -10.26 -15.40 -9.78
CA LYS A 73 -10.71 -16.48 -10.66
C LYS A 73 -12.23 -16.52 -10.77
N SER A 74 -12.94 -16.49 -9.65
CA SER A 74 -14.41 -16.48 -9.65
C SER A 74 -15.01 -15.26 -10.36
N ALA A 75 -14.41 -14.08 -10.18
CA ALA A 75 -14.85 -12.87 -10.88
C ALA A 75 -14.54 -12.94 -12.39
N LEU A 76 -13.41 -13.55 -12.77
CA LEU A 76 -13.09 -13.82 -14.18
C LEU A 76 -14.09 -14.80 -14.80
N ASP A 77 -14.51 -15.84 -14.08
CA ASP A 77 -15.53 -16.78 -14.57
C ASP A 77 -16.85 -16.06 -14.86
N SER A 78 -17.26 -15.11 -14.00
CA SER A 78 -18.45 -14.29 -14.24
C SER A 78 -18.30 -13.34 -15.44
N VAL A 79 -17.10 -12.81 -15.67
CA VAL A 79 -16.79 -12.06 -16.89
C VAL A 79 -16.94 -12.97 -18.11
N VAL A 80 -16.38 -14.17 -18.10
CA VAL A 80 -16.47 -15.13 -19.21
C VAL A 80 -17.91 -15.54 -19.47
N GLU A 81 -18.72 -15.79 -18.43
CA GLU A 81 -20.14 -16.12 -18.56
C GLU A 81 -20.94 -15.02 -19.28
N ARG A 82 -20.66 -13.76 -18.97
CA ARG A 82 -21.44 -12.61 -19.48
C ARG A 82 -20.95 -12.07 -20.81
N PHE A 83 -19.64 -12.07 -21.05
CA PHE A 83 -19.02 -11.55 -22.27
C PHE A 83 -18.69 -12.67 -23.29
N GLY A 84 -18.78 -13.94 -22.89
CA GLY A 84 -18.43 -15.11 -23.71
C GLY A 84 -16.92 -15.34 -23.87
N GLN A 85 -16.08 -14.52 -23.24
CA GLN A 85 -14.63 -14.57 -23.35
C GLN A 85 -13.95 -13.86 -22.17
N PRO A 86 -12.69 -14.18 -21.85
CA PRO A 86 -11.90 -13.40 -20.91
C PRO A 86 -11.51 -12.04 -21.52
N PRO A 87 -11.22 -11.02 -20.70
CA PRO A 87 -10.78 -9.73 -21.21
C PRO A 87 -9.40 -9.87 -21.86
N LYS A 88 -9.24 -9.24 -23.02
CA LYS A 88 -7.92 -9.03 -23.64
C LYS A 88 -7.26 -7.82 -22.98
N TYR A 89 -5.95 -7.81 -22.84
CA TYR A 89 -5.23 -6.66 -22.31
C TYR A 89 -4.02 -6.31 -23.14
N GLU A 90 -3.69 -5.01 -23.14
CA GLU A 90 -2.49 -4.44 -23.72
C GLU A 90 -1.87 -3.45 -22.73
N ILE A 91 -0.54 -3.43 -22.66
CA ILE A 91 0.20 -2.41 -21.92
C ILE A 91 0.44 -1.27 -22.90
N LEU A 92 0.00 -0.07 -22.51
CA LEU A 92 0.12 1.16 -23.30
C LEU A 92 1.38 1.97 -22.95
N ASP A 93 2.14 1.52 -21.96
CA ASP A 93 3.37 2.15 -21.49
C ASP A 93 4.59 1.59 -22.23
N ASP A 94 5.42 2.49 -22.76
CA ASP A 94 6.65 2.14 -23.48
C ASP A 94 7.86 1.97 -22.53
N ASP A 95 7.83 2.54 -21.32
CA ASP A 95 8.94 2.51 -20.35
C ASP A 95 8.79 1.38 -19.33
N VAL A 96 8.65 0.15 -19.84
CA VAL A 96 8.53 -1.04 -19.00
C VAL A 96 9.92 -1.61 -18.70
N PRO A 97 10.34 -1.69 -17.42
CA PRO A 97 11.60 -2.31 -17.02
C PRO A 97 11.67 -3.78 -17.45
N LYS A 98 12.85 -4.19 -17.93
CA LYS A 98 13.13 -5.59 -18.32
C LYS A 98 13.29 -6.54 -17.13
N ARG A 99 13.55 -6.00 -15.94
CA ARG A 99 13.82 -6.79 -14.73
C ARG A 99 13.01 -6.24 -13.58
N PHE A 100 12.46 -7.15 -12.79
CA PHE A 100 11.71 -6.83 -11.60
C PHE A 100 12.40 -7.41 -10.37
N PRO A 101 12.48 -6.68 -9.25
CA PRO A 101 13.08 -7.19 -8.03
C PRO A 101 12.29 -8.38 -7.50
N SER A 102 13.01 -9.36 -6.97
CA SER A 102 12.40 -10.49 -6.27
C SER A 102 12.29 -10.18 -4.79
N TRP A 103 11.13 -10.46 -4.19
CA TRP A 103 10.92 -10.22 -2.76
C TRP A 103 11.74 -11.17 -1.88
N ASN A 104 12.05 -12.38 -2.37
CA ASN A 104 12.70 -13.43 -1.57
C ASN A 104 14.18 -13.20 -1.27
N ARG A 105 14.77 -12.10 -1.79
CA ARG A 105 16.15 -11.70 -1.51
C ARG A 105 16.24 -10.57 -0.49
N SER A 106 15.10 -9.99 -0.11
CA SER A 106 15.07 -8.86 0.82
C SER A 106 15.43 -9.33 2.23
N THR A 107 16.31 -8.59 2.90
CA THR A 107 16.69 -8.84 4.30
C THR A 107 15.62 -8.37 5.28
N SER A 108 14.79 -7.42 4.84
CA SER A 108 13.64 -6.92 5.58
C SER A 108 12.59 -6.31 4.65
N PHE A 109 11.40 -6.12 5.19
CA PHE A 109 10.34 -5.32 4.58
C PHE A 109 9.95 -4.17 5.49
N TYR A 110 9.33 -3.15 4.91
CA TYR A 110 8.56 -2.18 5.69
C TYR A 110 7.19 -1.95 5.08
N LEU A 111 6.20 -1.67 5.93
CA LEU A 111 4.85 -1.29 5.55
C LEU A 111 4.72 0.24 5.67
N PHE A 112 4.50 0.90 4.54
CA PHE A 112 4.34 2.34 4.44
C PHE A 112 3.65 2.72 3.13
N THR A 113 2.90 3.81 3.17
CA THR A 113 2.36 4.50 1.99
C THR A 113 2.15 5.96 2.36
N HIS A 114 1.82 6.84 1.41
CA HIS A 114 1.44 8.21 1.67
C HIS A 114 0.30 8.69 0.75
N ALA A 115 -0.14 9.93 0.92
CA ALA A 115 -1.27 10.55 0.23
C ALA A 115 -1.21 10.49 -1.31
N PHE A 116 -0.03 10.32 -1.88
CA PHE A 116 0.19 10.34 -3.34
C PHE A 116 0.59 8.98 -3.90
N ASP A 117 0.75 7.97 -3.04
CA ASP A 117 1.04 6.62 -3.49
C ASP A 117 -0.22 5.93 -4.01
N ASP A 118 -0.04 5.23 -5.11
CA ASP A 118 -0.97 4.28 -5.70
C ASP A 118 -0.26 2.96 -6.01
N VAL A 119 0.73 2.58 -5.21
CA VAL A 119 1.47 1.32 -5.38
C VAL A 119 1.31 0.41 -4.17
N SER A 120 1.93 -0.77 -4.21
CA SER A 120 1.94 -1.66 -3.05
C SER A 120 2.52 -0.96 -1.82
N PRO A 121 1.87 -1.06 -0.65
CA PRO A 121 2.35 -0.47 0.59
C PRO A 121 3.48 -1.27 1.25
N ILE A 122 3.83 -2.44 0.71
CA ILE A 122 4.94 -3.26 1.22
C ILE A 122 6.17 -2.97 0.38
N CYS A 123 7.23 -2.50 1.02
CA CYS A 123 8.46 -2.13 0.36
C CYS A 123 9.63 -3.00 0.82
N CYS A 124 10.58 -3.24 -0.08
CA CYS A 124 11.84 -3.87 0.23
C CYS A 124 12.67 -2.95 1.15
N GLY A 125 13.08 -3.44 2.32
CA GLY A 125 13.88 -2.66 3.26
C GLY A 125 15.31 -2.35 2.80
N ASP A 126 15.81 -3.07 1.78
CA ASP A 126 17.16 -2.87 1.25
C ASP A 126 17.22 -1.90 0.06
N THR A 127 16.09 -1.67 -0.62
CA THR A 127 16.05 -0.90 -1.88
C THR A 127 14.95 0.15 -1.91
N GLY A 128 14.00 0.12 -0.98
CA GLY A 128 12.80 0.95 -0.96
C GLY A 128 11.78 0.62 -2.05
N SER A 129 12.05 -0.36 -2.92
CA SER A 129 11.14 -0.68 -4.02
C SER A 129 9.85 -1.35 -3.52
N PRO A 130 8.66 -0.94 -4.01
CA PRO A 130 7.40 -1.58 -3.66
C PRO A 130 7.33 -3.01 -4.21
N ILE A 131 6.71 -3.90 -3.44
CA ILE A 131 6.57 -5.33 -3.73
C ILE A 131 5.10 -5.64 -3.97
N PRO A 132 4.68 -6.02 -5.19
CA PRO A 132 3.29 -6.36 -5.45
C PRO A 132 2.75 -7.49 -4.55
N LEU A 133 1.57 -7.27 -3.95
CA LEU A 133 1.01 -8.15 -2.91
C LEU A 133 0.76 -9.58 -3.41
N TYR A 134 0.35 -9.75 -4.67
CA TYR A 134 0.09 -11.07 -5.26
C TYR A 134 1.35 -11.96 -5.34
N LEU A 135 2.55 -11.37 -5.28
CA LEU A 135 3.81 -12.12 -5.30
C LEU A 135 4.18 -12.68 -3.92
N LEU A 136 3.62 -12.10 -2.85
CA LEU A 136 3.88 -12.55 -1.49
C LEU A 136 3.01 -13.77 -1.18
N PRO A 137 3.53 -14.74 -0.38
CA PRO A 137 2.84 -15.96 0.01
C PRO A 137 1.79 -15.70 1.11
N LEU A 138 0.92 -14.71 0.88
CA LEU A 138 -0.13 -14.30 1.81
C LEU A 138 -1.45 -15.00 1.48
N ALA A 139 -2.25 -15.25 2.51
CA ALA A 139 -3.65 -15.62 2.33
C ALA A 139 -4.40 -14.46 1.65
N GLN A 140 -5.46 -14.80 0.92
CA GLN A 140 -6.26 -13.80 0.20
C GLN A 140 -6.80 -12.71 1.13
N GLN A 141 -7.39 -13.08 2.26
CA GLN A 141 -7.91 -12.11 3.24
C GLN A 141 -6.84 -11.14 3.71
N SER A 142 -5.61 -11.63 3.97
CA SER A 142 -4.51 -10.76 4.39
C SER A 142 -4.13 -9.72 3.35
N ARG A 143 -4.21 -10.04 2.05
CA ARG A 143 -3.97 -9.05 0.98
C ARG A 143 -5.07 -7.98 0.95
N GLU A 144 -6.33 -8.37 1.14
CA GLU A 144 -7.43 -7.41 1.24
C GLU A 144 -7.29 -6.49 2.46
N ASP A 145 -6.93 -7.04 3.62
CA ASP A 145 -6.72 -6.26 4.83
C ASP A 145 -5.60 -5.22 4.63
N ILE A 146 -4.52 -5.60 3.94
CA ILE A 146 -3.42 -4.68 3.57
C ILE A 146 -3.93 -3.58 2.62
N TYR A 147 -4.75 -3.93 1.63
CA TYR A 147 -5.35 -2.96 0.71
C TYR A 147 -6.27 -1.96 1.42
N PHE A 148 -7.13 -2.42 2.33
CA PHE A 148 -8.00 -1.51 3.09
C PHE A 148 -7.21 -0.66 4.09
N TRP A 149 -6.20 -1.23 4.72
CA TRP A 149 -5.28 -0.48 5.58
C TRP A 149 -4.56 0.63 4.78
N SER A 150 -4.03 0.33 3.59
CA SER A 150 -3.31 1.34 2.80
C SER A 150 -4.22 2.47 2.35
N ARG A 151 -5.48 2.17 1.97
CA ARG A 151 -6.48 3.20 1.67
C ARG A 151 -6.80 4.06 2.88
N SER A 152 -7.01 3.44 4.05
CA SER A 152 -7.23 4.18 5.29
C SER A 152 -6.06 5.10 5.58
N TYR A 153 -4.82 4.60 5.48
CA TYR A 153 -3.62 5.42 5.64
C TYR A 153 -3.61 6.62 4.68
N ASN A 154 -3.80 6.37 3.38
CA ASN A 154 -3.81 7.41 2.35
C ASN A 154 -4.88 8.50 2.63
N TYR A 155 -6.08 8.11 3.09
CA TYR A 155 -7.11 9.07 3.46
C TYR A 155 -6.73 9.90 4.68
N HIS A 156 -6.17 9.29 5.72
CA HIS A 156 -5.68 10.05 6.88
C HIS A 156 -4.58 11.01 6.49
N ASP A 157 -3.66 10.61 5.62
CA ASP A 157 -2.57 11.47 5.15
C ASP A 157 -3.10 12.65 4.30
N LYS A 158 -4.07 12.42 3.41
CA LYS A 158 -4.75 13.49 2.66
C LYS A 158 -5.51 14.46 3.58
N ILE A 159 -6.23 13.94 4.57
CA ILE A 159 -6.96 14.76 5.55
C ILE A 159 -5.96 15.59 6.35
N TRP A 160 -4.85 14.98 6.78
CA TRP A 160 -3.80 15.71 7.46
C TRP A 160 -3.24 16.85 6.60
N LEU A 161 -2.91 16.59 5.34
CA LEU A 161 -2.32 17.60 4.44
C LEU A 161 -3.27 18.74 4.04
N GLY A 162 -4.59 18.53 4.03
CA GLY A 162 -5.51 19.44 3.32
C GLY A 162 -6.81 19.82 4.02
N SER A 163 -7.09 19.35 5.23
CA SER A 163 -8.41 19.57 5.87
C SER A 163 -8.48 20.72 6.87
N ALA A 164 -7.33 21.22 7.34
CA ALA A 164 -7.18 22.16 8.47
C ALA A 164 -7.85 21.67 9.78
N ALA A 165 -9.18 21.69 9.87
CA ALA A 165 -9.93 21.31 11.06
C ALA A 165 -9.73 19.85 11.49
N LEU A 166 -9.46 18.95 10.54
CA LEU A 166 -9.24 17.52 10.81
C LEU A 166 -7.76 17.12 10.76
N GLU A 167 -6.85 18.09 10.63
CA GLU A 167 -5.40 17.86 10.53
C GLU A 167 -4.87 17.06 11.72
N ILE A 168 -5.12 17.53 12.94
CA ILE A 168 -4.58 16.91 14.15
C ILE A 168 -5.20 15.54 14.46
N PRO A 169 -6.53 15.34 14.36
CA PRO A 169 -7.10 14.00 14.46
C PRO A 169 -6.51 13.00 13.45
N ALA A 170 -6.31 13.41 12.20
CA ALA A 170 -5.75 12.54 11.18
C ALA A 170 -4.26 12.22 11.44
N TYR A 171 -3.46 13.23 11.81
CA TYR A 171 -2.07 13.01 12.20
C TYR A 171 -1.92 12.04 13.38
N LYS A 172 -2.83 12.09 14.37
CA LYS A 172 -2.81 11.14 15.48
C LYS A 172 -2.93 9.68 15.01
N GLN A 173 -3.72 9.41 13.97
CA GLN A 173 -3.82 8.06 13.40
C GLN A 173 -2.52 7.62 12.73
N LEU A 174 -1.77 8.54 12.13
CA LEU A 174 -0.50 8.26 11.46
C LEU A 174 0.66 8.07 12.45
N ALA A 175 0.71 8.91 13.50
CA ALA A 175 1.88 9.06 14.37
C ALA A 175 1.74 8.43 15.76
N ASP A 176 0.52 8.18 16.26
CA ASP A 176 0.34 7.54 17.58
C ASP A 176 0.45 6.01 17.46
N PRO A 177 1.39 5.34 18.15
CA PRO A 177 1.53 3.89 18.10
C PRO A 177 0.32 3.10 18.62
N THR A 178 -0.59 3.75 19.36
CA THR A 178 -1.82 3.13 19.88
C THR A 178 -3.07 3.50 19.08
N SER A 179 -2.93 4.23 17.97
CA SER A 179 -4.05 4.47 17.06
C SER A 179 -4.50 3.17 16.37
N ASP A 180 -5.77 3.11 15.97
CA ASP A 180 -6.32 1.95 15.28
C ASP A 180 -5.55 1.64 13.98
N LEU A 181 -5.17 2.69 13.23
CA LEU A 181 -4.38 2.55 12.01
C LEU A 181 -3.00 1.93 12.29
N SER A 182 -2.31 2.39 13.35
CA SER A 182 -0.98 1.87 13.71
C SER A 182 -1.03 0.47 14.32
N VAL A 183 -2.04 0.18 15.13
CA VAL A 183 -2.26 -1.16 15.69
C VAL A 183 -2.50 -2.15 14.55
N THR A 184 -3.44 -1.84 13.66
CA THR A 184 -3.76 -2.67 12.48
C THR A 184 -2.52 -2.88 11.60
N GLY A 185 -1.79 -1.81 11.26
CA GLY A 185 -0.59 -1.91 10.44
C GLY A 185 0.52 -2.78 11.04
N ARG A 186 0.68 -2.75 12.37
CA ARG A 186 1.64 -3.61 13.07
C ARG A 186 1.21 -5.08 13.10
N GLU A 187 -0.08 -5.36 13.21
CA GLU A 187 -0.62 -6.72 13.09
C GLU A 187 -0.43 -7.28 11.67
N LEU A 188 -0.66 -6.45 10.65
CA LEU A 188 -0.36 -6.80 9.26
C LEU A 188 1.13 -7.11 9.05
N CYS A 189 2.03 -6.29 9.60
CA CYS A 189 3.47 -6.56 9.57
C CYS A 189 3.82 -7.93 10.19
N ALA A 190 3.22 -8.28 11.33
CA ALA A 190 3.43 -9.57 11.97
C ALA A 190 2.92 -10.74 11.10
N ASN A 191 1.78 -10.56 10.42
CA ASN A 191 1.25 -11.55 9.48
C ASN A 191 2.16 -11.74 8.26
N ILE A 192 2.66 -10.65 7.68
CA ILE A 192 3.62 -10.66 6.57
C ILE A 192 4.91 -11.37 6.98
N GLU A 193 5.47 -11.04 8.14
CA GLU A 193 6.69 -11.68 8.66
C GLU A 193 6.48 -13.18 8.88
N ARG A 194 5.32 -13.60 9.41
CA ARG A 194 5.01 -15.03 9.61
C ARG A 194 4.96 -15.79 8.29
N ALA A 195 4.37 -15.21 7.26
CA ALA A 195 4.21 -15.82 5.95
C ALA A 195 5.52 -15.86 5.14
N THR A 196 6.31 -14.80 5.22
CA THR A 196 7.54 -14.61 4.41
C THR A 196 8.82 -15.05 5.12
N LYS A 197 8.76 -15.25 6.44
CA LYS A 197 9.92 -15.44 7.34
C LYS A 197 10.93 -14.29 7.27
N THR A 198 10.51 -13.12 6.79
CA THR A 198 11.37 -11.95 6.61
C THR A 198 10.94 -10.86 7.61
N PRO A 199 11.89 -10.30 8.40
CA PRO A 199 11.60 -9.22 9.33
C PRO A 199 10.81 -8.08 8.68
N THR A 200 9.61 -7.80 9.17
CA THR A 200 8.73 -6.78 8.59
C THR A 200 8.48 -5.67 9.60
N PHE A 201 8.77 -4.42 9.21
CA PHE A 201 8.69 -3.27 10.09
C PHE A 201 7.54 -2.34 9.70
N TYR A 202 6.83 -1.83 10.70
CA TYR A 202 5.86 -0.76 10.49
C TYR A 202 6.58 0.59 10.50
N PHE A 203 6.31 1.45 9.51
CA PHE A 203 6.81 2.82 9.52
C PHE A 203 5.96 3.68 10.47
N MET A 204 6.58 4.16 11.54
CA MET A 204 5.94 5.09 12.47
C MET A 204 6.14 6.52 11.99
N TYR A 205 5.06 7.17 11.59
CA TYR A 205 5.08 8.52 11.05
C TYR A 205 5.51 9.53 12.12
N ARG A 206 6.34 10.51 11.73
CA ARG A 206 6.87 11.55 12.63
C ARG A 206 7.09 12.83 11.83
N TYR A 207 6.12 13.74 11.88
CA TYR A 207 6.27 15.05 11.26
C TYR A 207 6.77 16.09 12.26
N TRP A 208 6.12 16.21 13.43
CA TRP A 208 6.52 17.17 14.46
C TRP A 208 7.50 16.56 15.47
N GLY A 209 8.66 17.20 15.62
CA GLY A 209 9.73 16.82 16.55
C GLY A 209 9.94 17.83 17.67
N ARG A 210 10.80 17.48 18.62
CA ARG A 210 11.31 18.42 19.63
C ARG A 210 12.66 18.97 19.18
N ASN A 211 12.90 20.27 19.36
CA ASN A 211 14.21 20.89 19.05
C ASN A 211 15.34 20.16 19.78
N ASP A 212 15.08 19.81 21.05
CA ASP A 212 16.01 19.08 21.89
C ASP A 212 15.54 17.64 22.09
N GLY A 213 16.45 16.69 21.89
CA GLY A 213 16.24 15.30 22.26
C GLY A 213 15.58 14.41 21.21
N GLU A 214 15.26 14.91 20.00
CA GLU A 214 14.69 14.09 18.92
C GLU A 214 15.61 12.92 18.55
N ALA A 215 16.91 13.17 18.39
CA ALA A 215 17.91 12.15 18.07
C ALA A 215 18.01 11.03 19.13
N VAL A 216 17.62 11.30 20.38
CA VAL A 216 17.64 10.34 21.48
C VAL A 216 16.25 9.90 21.92
N ARG A 217 15.20 10.22 21.14
CA ARG A 217 13.83 9.91 21.52
C ARG A 217 13.64 8.39 21.70
N PRO A 218 12.97 7.96 22.78
CA PRO A 218 12.74 6.54 23.01
C PRO A 218 11.75 5.95 22.01
N CYS A 219 11.77 4.63 21.85
CA CYS A 219 10.76 3.91 21.07
C CYS A 219 9.37 4.17 21.66
N PRO A 220 8.38 4.57 20.85
CA PRO A 220 7.11 5.07 21.35
C PRO A 220 6.21 3.97 21.92
N VAL A 221 6.52 2.70 21.59
CA VAL A 221 5.83 1.53 22.16
C VAL A 221 6.50 1.07 23.45
N CYS A 222 7.82 1.01 23.49
CA CYS A 222 8.51 0.23 24.53
C CYS A 222 9.55 1.00 25.34
N GLY A 223 9.74 2.29 25.08
CA GLY A 223 10.65 3.16 25.82
C GLY A 223 12.14 2.93 25.55
N GLY A 224 12.51 1.91 24.78
CA GLY A 224 13.90 1.54 24.53
C GLY A 224 14.62 2.47 23.56
N LYS A 225 15.96 2.46 23.60
CA LYS A 225 16.80 3.12 22.58
C LYS A 225 16.61 2.44 21.22
N TRP A 226 16.50 3.24 20.17
CA TRP A 226 16.25 2.73 18.82
C TRP A 226 16.81 3.63 17.70
N HIS A 227 17.49 4.71 18.05
CA HIS A 227 18.28 5.48 17.08
C HIS A 227 19.39 4.60 16.51
N LEU A 228 19.59 4.63 15.19
CA LEU A 228 20.66 3.89 14.53
C LEU A 228 21.95 4.73 14.53
N PRO A 229 23.05 4.25 15.13
CA PRO A 229 24.33 4.97 15.07
C PRO A 229 24.81 5.12 13.63
N GLY A 230 25.27 6.32 13.26
CA GLY A 230 25.71 6.59 11.89
C GLY A 230 24.58 6.61 10.86
N SER A 231 23.32 6.76 11.31
CA SER A 231 22.22 7.11 10.42
C SER A 231 22.58 8.39 9.67
N PRO A 232 22.19 8.48 8.38
CA PRO A 232 22.54 9.64 7.58
C PRO A 232 21.96 10.93 8.16
N THR A 233 22.70 12.03 8.07
CA THR A 233 22.26 13.34 8.57
C THR A 233 21.52 14.16 7.51
N ASP A 234 21.62 13.77 6.23
CA ASP A 234 21.06 14.48 5.08
C ASP A 234 19.96 13.64 4.36
N ARG A 235 19.34 14.20 3.32
CA ARG A 235 18.26 13.55 2.55
C ARG A 235 18.78 12.32 1.78
N HIS A 236 18.56 11.17 2.39
CA HIS A 236 18.82 9.85 1.83
C HIS A 236 17.56 9.23 1.20
N ALA A 237 17.70 8.04 0.62
CA ALA A 237 16.56 7.30 0.12
C ALA A 237 15.58 6.99 1.26
N PHE A 238 14.27 6.94 0.99
CA PHE A 238 13.25 6.78 2.05
C PHE A 238 13.45 5.53 2.93
N HIS A 239 14.09 4.47 2.42
CA HIS A 239 14.35 3.25 3.20
C HIS A 239 15.53 3.37 4.17
N ASP A 240 16.25 4.49 4.17
CA ASP A 240 17.35 4.79 5.10
C ASP A 240 16.81 5.37 6.41
N PHE A 241 16.35 4.48 7.28
CA PHE A 241 15.71 4.88 8.54
C PHE A 241 16.70 5.42 9.57
N HIS A 242 16.31 6.46 10.31
CA HIS A 242 17.08 6.98 11.44
C HIS A 242 16.84 6.17 12.72
N PHE A 243 15.66 5.56 12.82
CA PHE A 243 15.23 4.79 13.98
C PHE A 243 14.76 3.40 13.57
N ARG A 244 15.17 2.38 14.33
CA ARG A 244 14.75 1.00 14.14
C ARG A 244 14.68 0.25 15.47
N CYS A 245 13.47 -0.14 15.87
CA CYS A 245 13.24 -0.95 17.04
C CYS A 245 12.96 -2.39 16.65
N LYS A 246 13.96 -3.28 16.82
CA LYS A 246 13.82 -4.71 16.51
C LYS A 246 12.74 -5.39 17.37
N ARG A 247 12.64 -5.01 18.65
CA ARG A 247 11.64 -5.56 19.59
C ARG A 247 10.19 -5.26 19.17
N CYS A 248 9.93 -4.03 18.73
CA CYS A 248 8.57 -3.59 18.40
C CYS A 248 8.23 -3.67 16.90
N ARG A 249 9.20 -4.08 16.07
CA ARG A 249 9.10 -4.06 14.61
C ARG A 249 8.70 -2.67 14.08
N LEU A 250 9.38 -1.63 14.56
CA LEU A 250 9.16 -0.25 14.11
C LEU A 250 10.38 0.31 13.41
N VAL A 251 10.15 1.10 12.37
CA VAL A 251 11.13 2.00 11.75
C VAL A 251 10.55 3.41 11.67
N SER A 252 11.40 4.43 11.61
CA SER A 252 10.96 5.83 11.55
C SER A 252 12.10 6.74 11.10
N HIS A 253 11.76 7.97 10.69
CA HIS A 253 12.71 9.04 10.41
C HIS A 253 12.81 10.04 11.57
N CYS A 254 13.81 10.91 11.49
CA CYS A 254 13.76 12.18 12.21
C CYS A 254 12.51 12.97 11.79
N ALA A 255 12.05 13.84 12.67
CA ALA A 255 10.92 14.71 12.37
C ALA A 255 11.24 15.67 11.21
N ASP A 256 10.23 15.95 10.39
CA ASP A 256 10.31 16.88 9.26
C ASP A 256 10.17 18.35 9.68
N SER A 257 9.48 18.65 10.77
CA SER A 257 9.28 20.00 11.30
C SER A 257 9.47 20.07 12.81
N TYR A 258 10.03 21.19 13.26
CA TYR A 258 10.26 21.50 14.67
C TYR A 258 9.57 22.79 15.13
N ASP A 259 8.76 23.39 14.24
CA ASP A 259 8.15 24.71 14.44
C ASP A 259 7.03 24.69 15.50
N ASP A 260 6.35 23.54 15.65
CA ASP A 260 5.29 23.35 16.64
C ASP A 260 5.49 22.09 17.48
N GLN A 261 6.35 22.21 18.49
CA GLN A 261 6.66 21.12 19.44
C GLN A 261 5.45 20.65 20.26
N ARG A 262 4.32 21.39 20.28
CA ARG A 262 3.12 20.97 21.02
C ARG A 262 2.55 19.68 20.45
N HIS A 263 2.72 19.46 19.15
CA HIS A 263 2.26 18.26 18.47
C HIS A 263 3.27 17.11 18.52
N ALA A 264 4.54 17.37 18.86
CA ALA A 264 5.56 16.33 19.05
C ALA A 264 5.20 15.30 20.13
N ARG A 265 4.33 15.66 21.09
CA ARG A 265 3.76 14.75 22.11
C ARG A 265 2.95 13.59 21.51
N ILE A 266 2.46 13.74 20.28
CA ILE A 266 1.76 12.69 19.55
C ILE A 266 2.82 11.72 19.04
N GLY A 267 2.65 10.44 19.36
CA GLY A 267 3.66 9.43 19.03
C GLY A 267 4.86 9.40 19.97
N GLU A 268 4.86 10.14 21.09
CA GLU A 268 5.89 10.00 22.13
C GLU A 268 5.60 8.82 23.05
N PHE A 269 6.66 8.20 23.56
CA PHE A 269 6.54 7.16 24.58
C PHE A 269 5.89 7.72 25.84
N LYS A 270 4.81 7.08 26.27
CA LYS A 270 4.14 7.36 27.54
C LYS A 270 4.39 6.19 28.46
N LYS A 271 5.09 6.41 29.58
CA LYS A 271 5.15 5.40 30.65
C LYS A 271 3.73 5.10 31.11
N ALA A 272 3.35 3.82 31.19
CA ALA A 272 2.14 3.43 31.87
C ALA A 272 2.20 4.00 33.29
N LYS A 273 1.12 4.67 33.71
CA LYS A 273 0.96 5.13 35.09
C LYS A 273 0.72 3.95 36.01
#